data_AF-A0A6G0WND2-F1
#
_entry.id   AF-A0A6G0WND2-F1
#
_cell.length_a   1.000
_cell.length_b   1.000
_cell.length_c   1.000
_cell.angle_alpha   90.00
_cell.angle_beta   90.00
_cell.angle_gamma   90.00
#
_symmetry.space_group_name_H-M   'P 1'
#
loop_
_entity.id
_entity.type
_entity.pdbx_description
1 polymer ?
#
loop_
_entity_poly.entity_id
_entity_poly.type
_entity_poly.pdbx_seq_one_letter_code
_entity_poly.pdbx_strand_id
1 'polypeptide(L)'
;MLFTSIRVAVAALLVHGLNAGSCQFNDGDVVTLLGDNGNWMARCNGCVPRASIPDSVFVHSPGNIAPPDFAKWKVFNTGDGKLAFQADTGKFIARCNGCAPTAASPDEAFLHVSDWRGAPYAQWSCEDVGGGKIALMADTGNYLARCNGCLGGAPYADSAFVHVKSWAGAPWAQWTVNNLTPRTTTALPTTTPTPTTTQAPIVTLWAADYKGASRTFGLGSYNLDGDLLNSLSSLQVAPGYLVILFDQPNQQGNSIIYSQDVPWPTIGSWNDRAQSIRVLPSSTVLTVWRDDYQGVFSNFYLGAFNLTGDFLNSISSLKLSPGYMVTVFDRPGLTGNNITYKNDVPYTAIGSWNDKAQSIIVDSIPTTWAPWTPFPSTTPQTTTPAPTTTSFVPPVVTLWAADYKGASQSLGLGFYNLQGDLLNTLSSLNISAGYQITLFDQPNQRGNNITYGVDVPWPQIGGWNDRAQSILVAPSSVVLTVYTDDYKGSVQSFGVGKYNLQGDLVNSLSSLKLADNFQVTLYDQPNQGGNSMSFTTDLPFPAIGTLWNDKAQSINVEKLRGRCGY
;
A
#
# COMPACT_ATOMS: atom_id res chain seq x y z
N MET A 1 32.26 32.43 55.48
CA MET A 1 32.93 31.77 54.34
C MET A 1 32.25 30.42 54.16
N LEU A 2 31.63 30.24 52.99
CA LEU A 2 30.80 29.10 52.60
C LEU A 2 31.67 27.88 52.28
N PHE A 3 31.22 26.70 52.71
CA PHE A 3 31.48 25.46 51.99
C PHE A 3 30.15 25.00 51.38
N THR A 4 30.06 25.09 50.05
CA THR A 4 28.92 24.69 49.23
C THR A 4 28.95 23.18 49.00
N SER A 5 28.00 22.46 49.60
CA SER A 5 27.68 21.09 49.22
C SER A 5 26.73 21.09 48.03
N ILE A 6 27.22 20.72 46.85
CA ILE A 6 26.40 20.46 45.66
C ILE A 6 25.78 19.07 45.81
N ARG A 7 24.45 19.01 46.03
CA ARG A 7 23.66 17.80 45.82
C ARG A 7 23.26 17.75 44.34
N VAL A 8 23.80 16.77 43.61
CA VAL A 8 23.33 16.44 42.26
C VAL A 8 22.02 15.70 42.39
N ALA A 9 20.92 16.36 42.02
CA ALA A 9 19.63 15.71 41.81
C ALA A 9 19.70 14.92 40.50
N VAL A 10 19.58 13.60 40.59
CA VAL A 10 19.37 12.75 39.41
C VAL A 10 17.91 12.94 38.99
N ALA A 11 17.69 13.74 37.95
CA ALA A 11 16.40 13.78 37.26
C ALA A 11 16.24 12.45 36.50
N ALA A 12 15.31 11.62 36.94
CA ALA A 12 14.86 10.48 36.16
C ALA A 12 14.18 10.99 34.88
N LEU A 13 14.87 10.90 33.73
CA LEU A 13 14.25 11.07 32.44
C LEU A 13 13.30 9.88 32.20
N LEU A 14 12.00 10.14 32.23
CA LEU A 14 11.00 9.26 31.63
C LEU A 14 11.27 9.19 30.12
N VAL A 15 11.85 8.08 29.68
CA VAL A 15 11.95 7.73 28.26
C VAL A 15 10.54 7.48 27.75
N HIS A 16 9.97 8.45 27.06
CA HIS A 16 8.73 8.28 26.31
C HIS A 16 9.09 7.50 25.04
N GLY A 17 8.57 6.28 24.92
CA GLY A 17 8.73 5.44 23.73
C GLY A 17 8.22 6.14 22.48
N LEU A 18 9.04 6.16 21.43
CA LEU A 18 8.65 6.58 20.10
C LEU A 18 7.64 5.56 19.54
N ASN A 19 6.37 5.95 19.51
CA ASN A 19 5.27 5.16 18.95
C ASN A 19 5.34 5.16 17.41
N ALA A 20 5.13 3.97 16.82
CA ALA A 20 4.73 3.83 15.43
C ALA A 20 3.41 4.60 15.18
N GLY A 21 3.21 5.17 14.00
CA GLY A 21 2.08 6.08 13.70
C GLY A 21 0.72 5.51 14.15
N SER A 22 -0.02 6.29 14.94
CA SER A 22 -1.18 5.82 15.71
C SER A 22 -2.37 5.39 14.83
N CYS A 23 -2.37 5.76 13.55
CA CYS A 23 -3.38 5.39 12.54
C CYS A 23 -2.96 4.23 11.63
N GLN A 24 -1.80 3.59 11.85
CA GLN A 24 -1.34 2.48 11.03
C GLN A 24 -1.84 1.14 11.58
N PHE A 25 -2.88 0.61 10.96
CA PHE A 25 -3.47 -0.68 11.29
C PHE A 25 -3.38 -1.64 10.12
N ASN A 26 -3.13 -2.91 10.40
CA ASN A 26 -3.38 -3.98 9.43
C ASN A 26 -4.83 -4.42 9.54
N ASP A 27 -5.40 -4.87 8.43
CA ASP A 27 -6.74 -5.46 8.44
C ASP A 27 -6.77 -6.65 9.39
N GLY A 28 -7.73 -6.62 10.32
CA GLY A 28 -7.86 -7.63 11.35
C GLY A 28 -7.11 -7.32 12.65
N ASP A 29 -6.37 -6.21 12.72
CA ASP A 29 -5.77 -5.77 13.98
C ASP A 29 -6.84 -5.55 15.04
N VAL A 30 -6.61 -6.06 16.24
CA VAL A 30 -7.53 -5.89 17.37
C VAL A 30 -6.98 -4.80 18.27
N VAL A 31 -7.74 -3.73 18.46
CA VAL A 31 -7.32 -2.56 19.24
C VAL A 31 -8.32 -2.24 20.34
N THR A 32 -7.88 -1.48 21.33
CA THR A 32 -8.78 -0.73 22.22
C THR A 32 -8.54 0.76 22.05
N LEU A 33 -9.59 1.55 22.32
CA LEU A 33 -9.56 3.01 22.27
C LEU A 33 -9.82 3.55 23.68
N LEU A 34 -8.80 4.12 24.31
CA LEU A 34 -8.91 4.72 25.65
C LEU A 34 -9.34 6.19 25.54
N GLY A 35 -10.41 6.56 26.23
CA GLY A 35 -10.82 7.95 26.36
C GLY A 35 -9.96 8.74 27.35
N ASP A 36 -10.13 10.06 27.35
CA ASP A 36 -9.47 10.99 28.26
C ASP A 36 -9.87 10.78 29.74
N ASN A 37 -11.01 10.15 30.00
CA ASN A 37 -11.45 9.75 31.35
C ASN A 37 -10.78 8.47 31.86
N GLY A 38 -9.90 7.83 31.07
CA GLY A 38 -9.23 6.59 31.45
C GLY A 38 -10.09 5.34 31.34
N ASN A 39 -11.23 5.40 30.65
CA ASN A 39 -12.07 4.25 30.32
C ASN A 39 -11.94 3.88 28.83
N TRP A 40 -12.07 2.59 28.51
CA TRP A 40 -12.19 2.09 27.15
C TRP A 40 -13.53 2.50 26.53
N MET A 41 -13.47 2.89 25.27
CA MET A 41 -14.62 2.89 24.37
C MET A 41 -15.07 1.43 24.16
N ALA A 42 -16.33 1.16 24.47
CA ALA A 42 -16.88 -0.17 24.55
C ALA A 42 -18.34 -0.22 24.10
N ARG A 43 -18.75 -1.36 23.54
CA ARG A 43 -20.14 -1.67 23.21
C ARG A 43 -20.98 -1.78 24.48
N CYS A 44 -22.17 -1.20 24.42
CA CYS A 44 -23.16 -1.23 25.49
C CYS A 44 -24.54 -1.61 24.91
N ASN A 45 -25.03 -2.80 25.27
CA ASN A 45 -26.32 -3.30 24.81
C ASN A 45 -27.45 -2.82 25.73
N GLY A 46 -28.48 -2.20 25.16
CA GLY A 46 -29.66 -1.71 25.89
C GLY A 46 -29.40 -0.50 26.79
N CYS A 47 -28.27 0.19 26.61
CA CYS A 47 -27.85 1.28 27.48
C CYS A 47 -28.47 2.64 27.14
N VAL A 48 -29.08 2.75 25.96
CA VAL A 48 -29.77 3.98 25.53
C VAL A 48 -31.28 3.79 25.68
N PRO A 49 -31.96 4.53 26.57
CA PRO A 49 -33.40 4.41 26.74
C PRO A 49 -34.16 4.69 25.44
N ARG A 50 -35.01 3.74 25.04
CA ARG A 50 -35.87 3.86 23.84
C ARG A 50 -35.10 4.05 22.53
N ALA A 51 -33.83 3.64 22.46
CA ALA A 51 -33.09 3.68 21.21
C ALA A 51 -33.69 2.75 20.14
N SER A 52 -33.54 3.14 18.88
CA SER A 52 -33.94 2.33 17.72
C SER A 52 -32.99 1.15 17.47
N ILE A 53 -31.78 1.20 18.04
CA ILE A 53 -30.74 0.17 17.94
C ILE A 53 -30.30 -0.23 19.35
N PRO A 54 -30.19 -1.53 19.64
CA PRO A 54 -29.85 -1.99 20.99
C PRO A 54 -28.36 -1.81 21.34
N ASP A 55 -27.44 -1.95 20.39
CA ASP A 55 -26.00 -1.85 20.65
C ASP A 55 -25.47 -0.44 20.34
N SER A 56 -25.10 0.28 21.41
CA SER A 56 -24.53 1.63 21.40
C SER A 56 -23.05 1.62 21.80
N VAL A 57 -22.33 2.72 21.61
CA VAL A 57 -20.93 2.85 22.01
C VAL A 57 -20.78 3.84 23.18
N PHE A 58 -20.19 3.39 24.27
CA PHE A 58 -19.98 4.15 25.50
C PHE A 58 -18.51 4.18 25.90
N VAL A 59 -18.11 5.09 26.79
CA VAL A 59 -16.73 5.20 27.32
C VAL A 59 -16.73 4.88 28.82
N HIS A 60 -17.08 3.64 29.14
CA HIS A 60 -17.45 3.23 30.50
C HIS A 60 -16.66 2.04 31.04
N SER A 61 -16.00 1.25 30.18
CA SER A 61 -15.26 0.07 30.63
C SER A 61 -13.93 0.50 31.23
N PRO A 62 -13.54 0.08 32.45
CA PRO A 62 -12.33 0.60 33.09
C PRO A 62 -11.05 0.34 32.29
N GLY A 63 -10.24 1.38 32.07
CA GLY A 63 -8.99 1.31 31.30
C GLY A 63 -7.82 0.62 32.02
N ASN A 64 -7.94 0.44 33.34
CA ASN A 64 -6.91 -0.12 34.20
C ASN A 64 -7.01 -1.64 34.37
N ILE A 65 -7.96 -2.30 33.68
CA ILE A 65 -8.11 -3.74 33.65
C ILE A 65 -7.91 -4.27 32.22
N ALA A 66 -7.67 -5.58 32.12
CA ALA A 66 -7.64 -6.25 30.82
C ALA A 66 -8.94 -5.95 30.05
N PRO A 67 -8.86 -5.50 28.78
CA PRO A 67 -10.03 -5.07 28.04
C PRO A 67 -10.98 -6.25 27.81
N PRO A 68 -12.27 -6.13 28.17
CA PRO A 68 -13.27 -7.15 27.85
C PRO A 68 -13.53 -7.19 26.34
N ASP A 69 -14.11 -8.27 25.83
CA ASP A 69 -14.30 -8.46 24.37
C ASP A 69 -15.15 -7.36 23.73
N PHE A 70 -16.15 -6.85 24.44
CA PHE A 70 -16.99 -5.74 23.99
C PHE A 70 -16.27 -4.37 24.00
N ALA A 71 -15.02 -4.28 24.46
CA ALA A 71 -14.15 -3.11 24.36
C ALA A 71 -13.04 -3.27 23.30
N LYS A 72 -12.99 -4.42 22.61
CA LYS A 72 -12.02 -4.72 21.56
C LYS A 72 -12.64 -4.46 20.20
N TRP A 73 -11.88 -3.80 19.33
CA TRP A 73 -12.30 -3.41 18.00
C TRP A 73 -11.38 -4.03 16.97
N LYS A 74 -11.92 -4.84 16.07
CA LYS A 74 -11.16 -5.31 14.91
C LYS A 74 -11.18 -4.21 13.85
N VAL A 75 -10.00 -3.73 13.46
CA VAL A 75 -9.83 -2.61 12.53
C VAL A 75 -9.67 -3.13 11.11
N PHE A 76 -10.30 -2.45 10.17
CA PHE A 76 -10.17 -2.70 8.74
C PHE A 76 -9.90 -1.39 8.00
N ASN A 77 -8.94 -1.40 7.09
CA ASN A 77 -8.70 -0.29 6.18
C ASN A 77 -9.74 -0.33 5.06
N THR A 78 -10.34 0.82 4.77
CA THR A 78 -11.40 0.93 3.76
C THR A 78 -10.87 1.02 2.32
N GLY A 79 -9.55 1.20 2.15
CA GLY A 79 -8.88 1.35 0.86
C GLY A 79 -8.79 2.81 0.35
N ASP A 80 -9.53 3.73 0.96
CA ASP A 80 -9.50 5.19 0.70
C ASP A 80 -8.87 5.99 1.86
N GLY A 81 -8.11 5.33 2.74
CA GLY A 81 -7.44 5.95 3.88
C GLY A 81 -8.30 6.12 5.14
N LYS A 82 -9.52 5.55 5.16
CA LYS A 82 -10.38 5.48 6.35
C LYS A 82 -10.29 4.11 7.02
N LEU A 83 -10.88 4.03 8.21
CA LEU A 83 -10.93 2.84 9.04
C LEU A 83 -12.37 2.44 9.33
N ALA A 84 -12.62 1.14 9.45
CA ALA A 84 -13.84 0.59 9.99
C ALA A 84 -13.53 -0.25 11.22
N PHE A 85 -14.29 -0.06 12.30
CA PHE A 85 -14.07 -0.73 13.59
C PHE A 85 -15.19 -1.73 13.86
N GLN A 86 -14.88 -3.01 13.82
CA GLN A 86 -15.82 -4.11 14.05
C GLN A 86 -15.83 -4.51 15.52
N ALA A 87 -17.02 -4.62 16.11
CA ALA A 87 -17.23 -5.14 17.45
C ALA A 87 -17.13 -6.67 17.51
N ASP A 88 -17.17 -7.21 18.73
CA ASP A 88 -17.36 -8.63 19.03
C ASP A 88 -18.64 -9.24 18.40
N THR A 89 -19.66 -8.42 18.13
CA THR A 89 -20.90 -8.84 17.45
C THR A 89 -20.77 -8.99 15.93
N GLY A 90 -19.63 -8.60 15.35
CA GLY A 90 -19.42 -8.57 13.90
C GLY A 90 -19.98 -7.32 13.21
N LYS A 91 -20.65 -6.42 13.93
CA LYS A 91 -21.14 -5.13 13.42
C LYS A 91 -20.10 -4.01 13.59
N PHE A 92 -20.19 -2.98 12.77
CA PHE A 92 -19.24 -1.88 12.73
C PHE A 92 -19.72 -0.65 13.51
N ILE A 93 -18.79 0.06 14.16
CA ILE A 93 -19.04 1.38 14.75
C ILE A 93 -19.48 2.31 13.63
N ALA A 94 -20.70 2.83 13.76
CA ALA A 94 -21.31 3.66 12.76
C ALA A 94 -22.07 4.82 13.40
N ARG A 95 -21.93 6.02 12.83
CA ARG A 95 -22.74 7.17 13.19
C ARG A 95 -24.21 6.88 12.89
N CYS A 96 -25.07 7.19 13.83
CA CYS A 96 -26.51 7.04 13.73
C CYS A 96 -27.19 8.36 14.10
N ASN A 97 -27.93 8.93 13.15
CA ASN A 97 -28.63 10.19 13.34
C ASN A 97 -30.05 9.95 13.90
N GLY A 98 -30.36 10.55 15.05
CA GLY A 98 -31.68 10.46 15.68
C GLY A 98 -32.01 9.11 16.31
N CYS A 99 -31.01 8.27 16.55
CA CYS A 99 -31.20 6.90 17.05
C CYS A 99 -31.39 6.83 18.57
N ALA A 100 -31.09 7.92 19.27
CA ALA A 100 -31.24 8.09 20.71
C ALA A 100 -32.20 9.26 21.03
N PRO A 101 -33.47 8.98 21.38
CA PRO A 101 -34.48 10.03 21.55
C PRO A 101 -34.21 11.03 22.68
N THR A 102 -33.41 10.65 23.67
CA THR A 102 -33.07 11.49 24.84
C THR A 102 -31.68 12.13 24.74
N ALA A 103 -31.06 12.08 23.56
CA ALA A 103 -29.70 12.57 23.34
C ALA A 103 -29.63 14.09 23.18
N ALA A 104 -28.58 14.70 23.73
CA ALA A 104 -28.26 16.11 23.59
C ALA A 104 -27.73 16.47 22.18
N SER A 105 -27.30 15.47 21.40
CA SER A 105 -26.85 15.60 20.02
C SER A 105 -27.54 14.54 19.16
N PRO A 106 -27.88 14.81 17.88
CA PRO A 106 -28.54 13.83 17.05
C PRO A 106 -27.62 12.70 16.58
N ASP A 107 -26.30 12.92 16.52
CA ASP A 107 -25.34 11.97 15.95
C ASP A 107 -24.57 11.19 17.03
N GLU A 108 -24.93 9.92 17.23
CA GLU A 108 -24.31 9.02 18.20
C GLU A 108 -23.68 7.79 17.51
N ALA A 109 -22.65 7.20 18.11
CA ALA A 109 -22.05 5.96 17.62
C ALA A 109 -22.84 4.72 18.08
N PHE A 110 -23.31 3.93 17.13
CA PHE A 110 -24.03 2.67 17.32
C PHE A 110 -23.38 1.53 16.52
N LEU A 111 -23.73 0.29 16.86
CA LEU A 111 -23.27 -0.92 16.18
C LEU A 111 -24.42 -1.57 15.41
N HIS A 112 -24.67 -1.06 14.20
CA HIS A 112 -25.81 -1.50 13.38
C HIS A 112 -25.44 -1.90 11.96
N VAL A 113 -24.27 -1.47 11.47
CA VAL A 113 -23.81 -1.76 10.11
C VAL A 113 -23.13 -3.12 10.07
N SER A 114 -23.57 -4.00 9.17
CA SER A 114 -22.96 -5.33 8.95
C SER A 114 -21.88 -5.33 7.87
N ASP A 115 -21.90 -4.37 6.95
CA ASP A 115 -20.87 -4.17 5.92
C ASP A 115 -20.64 -2.66 5.71
N TRP A 116 -19.41 -2.20 5.94
CA TRP A 116 -19.03 -0.79 5.85
C TRP A 116 -18.87 -0.31 4.39
N ARG A 117 -18.73 -1.21 3.40
CA ARG A 117 -18.38 -0.86 2.01
C ARG A 117 -19.42 0.02 1.30
N GLY A 118 -20.67 -0.02 1.74
CA GLY A 118 -21.76 0.86 1.27
C GLY A 118 -22.29 1.83 2.33
N ALA A 119 -21.62 1.93 3.48
CA ALA A 119 -22.06 2.73 4.62
C ALA A 119 -20.97 3.74 5.01
N PRO A 120 -20.92 4.93 4.38
CA PRO A 120 -19.94 5.96 4.68
C PRO A 120 -19.92 6.37 6.16
N TYR A 121 -21.08 6.33 6.82
CA TYR A 121 -21.24 6.62 8.25
C TYR A 121 -20.64 5.53 9.18
N ALA A 122 -20.16 4.40 8.64
CA ALA A 122 -19.38 3.39 9.35
C ALA A 122 -17.86 3.45 9.04
N GLN A 123 -17.44 4.43 8.25
CA GLN A 123 -16.06 4.65 7.84
C GLN A 123 -15.54 5.92 8.51
N TRP A 124 -14.36 5.83 9.13
CA TRP A 124 -13.79 6.89 9.95
C TRP A 124 -12.46 7.33 9.38
N SER A 125 -12.34 8.61 9.01
CA SER A 125 -11.02 9.16 8.69
C SER A 125 -10.20 9.22 9.97
N CYS A 126 -9.03 8.58 9.96
CA CYS A 126 -8.14 8.55 11.12
C CYS A 126 -7.08 9.64 11.01
N GLU A 127 -6.96 10.46 12.05
CA GLU A 127 -5.91 11.46 12.17
C GLU A 127 -5.02 11.12 13.35
N ASP A 128 -3.70 11.01 13.13
CA ASP A 128 -2.73 10.84 14.21
C ASP A 128 -2.53 12.19 14.90
N VAL A 129 -2.95 12.28 16.16
CA VAL A 129 -2.88 13.53 16.94
C VAL A 129 -1.67 13.56 17.89
N GLY A 130 -0.77 12.58 17.74
CA GLY A 130 0.46 12.46 18.52
C GLY A 130 0.27 11.80 19.88
N GLY A 131 1.38 11.38 20.50
CA GLY A 131 1.36 10.76 21.83
C GLY A 131 0.68 9.39 21.88
N GLY A 132 0.61 8.66 20.76
CA GLY A 132 -0.10 7.37 20.67
C GLY A 132 -1.62 7.50 20.58
N LYS A 133 -2.13 8.70 20.23
CA LYS A 133 -3.56 8.98 20.15
C LYS A 133 -4.00 9.21 18.72
N ILE A 134 -5.27 8.90 18.45
CA ILE A 134 -5.94 9.18 17.19
C ILE A 134 -7.20 10.02 17.41
N ALA A 135 -7.59 10.77 16.38
CA ALA A 135 -8.93 11.32 16.24
C ALA A 135 -9.64 10.60 15.09
N LEU A 136 -10.95 10.39 15.25
CA LEU A 136 -11.78 9.67 14.27
C LEU A 136 -12.86 10.61 13.74
N MET A 137 -12.74 11.04 12.49
CA MET A 137 -13.71 11.91 11.83
C MET A 137 -14.74 11.07 11.06
N ALA A 138 -16.02 11.38 11.24
CA ALA A 138 -17.11 10.74 10.52
C ALA A 138 -17.33 11.37 9.13
N ASP A 139 -18.27 10.78 8.38
CA ASP A 139 -18.78 11.28 7.11
C ASP A 139 -19.36 12.71 7.16
N THR A 140 -19.74 13.20 8.34
CA THR A 140 -20.24 14.57 8.55
C THR A 140 -19.14 15.62 8.70
N GLY A 141 -17.86 15.21 8.81
CA GLY A 141 -16.74 16.09 9.14
C GLY A 141 -16.61 16.42 10.64
N ASN A 142 -17.51 15.90 11.48
CA ASN A 142 -17.38 15.98 12.94
C ASN A 142 -16.64 14.73 13.48
N TYR A 143 -16.05 14.87 14.66
CA TYR A 143 -15.23 13.86 15.32
C TYR A 143 -16.03 13.05 16.34
N LEU A 144 -15.70 11.76 16.39
CA LEU A 144 -16.13 10.84 17.44
C LEU A 144 -15.48 11.25 18.76
N ALA A 145 -16.31 11.55 19.74
CA ALA A 145 -15.87 12.10 21.01
C ALA A 145 -16.72 11.59 22.16
N ARG A 146 -16.08 11.43 23.33
CA ARG A 146 -16.77 11.20 24.59
C ARG A 146 -17.66 12.40 24.92
N CYS A 147 -18.90 12.13 25.28
CA CYS A 147 -19.91 13.10 25.66
C CYS A 147 -20.43 12.74 27.05
N ASN A 148 -20.16 13.61 28.03
CA ASN A 148 -20.56 13.39 29.42
C ASN A 148 -21.96 13.95 29.68
N GLY A 149 -22.87 13.11 30.19
CA GLY A 149 -24.24 13.50 30.52
C GLY A 149 -25.13 13.76 29.29
N CYS A 150 -24.70 13.35 28.10
CA CYS A 150 -25.40 13.66 26.85
C CYS A 150 -26.60 12.75 26.57
N LEU A 151 -26.81 11.70 27.38
CA LEU A 151 -27.94 10.78 27.28
C LEU A 151 -28.74 10.78 28.59
N GLY A 152 -29.95 11.35 28.53
CA GLY A 152 -30.87 11.30 29.66
C GLY A 152 -31.34 9.87 29.94
N GLY A 153 -31.09 9.38 31.16
CA GLY A 153 -31.53 8.06 31.64
C GLY A 153 -30.63 6.88 31.25
N ALA A 154 -29.47 7.12 30.64
CA ALA A 154 -28.48 6.07 30.39
C ALA A 154 -27.80 5.59 31.70
N PRO A 155 -27.37 4.32 31.80
CA PRO A 155 -26.72 3.78 32.99
C PRO A 155 -25.30 4.30 33.20
N TYR A 156 -24.70 4.94 32.19
CA TYR A 156 -23.36 5.51 32.25
C TYR A 156 -23.39 6.96 31.77
N ALA A 157 -22.60 7.82 32.41
CA ALA A 157 -22.53 9.23 32.06
C ALA A 157 -21.79 9.48 30.74
N ASP A 158 -20.83 8.64 30.37
CA ASP A 158 -19.93 8.85 29.23
C ASP A 158 -20.30 7.99 28.02
N SER A 159 -20.79 8.64 26.97
CA SER A 159 -21.24 8.03 25.71
C SER A 159 -20.40 8.53 24.52
N ALA A 160 -20.39 7.82 23.39
CA ALA A 160 -19.61 8.21 22.21
C ALA A 160 -20.49 8.89 21.15
N PHE A 161 -20.26 10.17 20.91
CA PHE A 161 -21.03 11.01 19.99
C PHE A 161 -20.18 11.61 18.88
N VAL A 162 -20.78 11.86 17.72
CA VAL A 162 -20.14 12.54 16.58
C VAL A 162 -20.61 14.00 16.53
N HIS A 163 -20.00 14.86 17.34
CA HIS A 163 -20.52 16.21 17.57
C HIS A 163 -19.44 17.29 17.69
N VAL A 164 -18.17 16.90 17.81
CA VAL A 164 -17.05 17.83 17.98
C VAL A 164 -16.52 18.23 16.60
N LYS A 165 -16.39 19.53 16.33
CA LYS A 165 -15.91 20.02 15.01
C LYS A 165 -14.40 19.94 14.81
N SER A 166 -13.64 19.85 15.90
CA SER A 166 -12.18 19.74 15.87
C SER A 166 -11.68 19.00 17.10
N TRP A 167 -10.77 18.05 16.90
CA TRP A 167 -10.07 17.35 17.98
C TRP A 167 -9.03 18.24 18.68
N ALA A 168 -8.57 19.30 18.03
CA ALA A 168 -7.57 20.21 18.56
C ALA A 168 -8.17 21.01 19.73
N GLY A 169 -7.63 20.82 20.93
CA GLY A 169 -8.17 21.41 22.16
C GLY A 169 -9.37 20.65 22.75
N ALA A 170 -9.75 19.50 22.21
CA ALA A 170 -10.81 18.63 22.73
C ALA A 170 -10.24 17.25 23.11
N PRO A 171 -9.66 17.07 24.32
CA PRO A 171 -9.10 15.78 24.74
C PRO A 171 -10.10 14.62 24.68
N TRP A 172 -11.39 14.90 24.89
CA TRP A 172 -12.47 13.91 24.80
C TRP A 172 -12.76 13.45 23.35
N ALA A 173 -12.16 14.06 22.33
CA ALA A 173 -12.20 13.62 20.94
C ALA A 173 -10.90 12.92 20.49
N GLN A 174 -9.99 12.62 21.42
CA GLN A 174 -8.71 11.97 21.17
C GLN A 174 -8.66 10.62 21.90
N TRP A 175 -8.29 9.57 21.20
CA TRP A 175 -8.35 8.19 21.68
C TRP A 175 -6.95 7.59 21.74
N THR A 176 -6.52 7.13 22.91
CA THR A 176 -5.24 6.39 23.00
C THR A 176 -5.46 4.99 22.45
N VAL A 177 -4.63 4.58 21.50
CA VAL A 177 -4.76 3.29 20.82
C VAL A 177 -3.86 2.26 21.48
N ASN A 178 -4.42 1.13 21.89
CA ASN A 178 -3.62 -0.03 22.30
C ASN A 178 -3.88 -1.19 21.35
N ASN A 179 -2.84 -1.60 20.62
CA ASN A 179 -2.90 -2.75 19.73
C ASN A 179 -2.71 -4.04 20.55
N LEU A 180 -3.72 -4.90 20.53
CA LEU A 180 -3.77 -6.16 21.25
C LEU A 180 -3.38 -7.35 20.36
N THR A 181 -3.19 -7.15 19.05
CA THR A 181 -2.71 -8.20 18.15
C THR A 181 -1.30 -8.59 18.54
N PRO A 182 -1.05 -9.85 18.97
CA PRO A 182 0.29 -10.30 19.28
C PRO A 182 1.13 -10.30 18.00
N ARG A 183 2.06 -9.36 17.90
CA ARG A 183 3.21 -9.53 17.02
C ARG A 183 4.13 -10.50 17.72
N THR A 184 4.37 -11.68 17.14
CA THR A 184 5.35 -12.64 17.65
C THR A 184 6.73 -12.00 17.63
N THR A 185 7.13 -11.39 18.74
CA THR A 185 8.54 -11.20 19.07
C THR A 185 9.04 -12.52 19.63
N THR A 186 9.63 -13.36 18.79
CA THR A 186 10.48 -14.43 19.29
C THR A 186 11.75 -13.77 19.82
N ALA A 187 11.90 -13.71 21.14
CA ALA A 187 13.15 -13.30 21.77
C ALA A 187 14.24 -14.34 21.45
N LEU A 188 15.27 -13.95 20.70
CA LEU A 188 16.60 -14.60 20.68
C LEU A 188 17.56 -13.72 21.52
N PRO A 189 18.61 -14.30 22.12
CA PRO A 189 19.19 -13.81 23.37
C PRO A 189 19.89 -12.46 23.22
N THR A 190 19.88 -11.75 24.33
CA THR A 190 20.46 -10.44 24.60
C THR A 190 21.81 -10.26 23.91
N THR A 191 21.85 -9.42 22.88
CA THR A 191 23.11 -8.79 22.44
C THR A 191 22.92 -7.28 22.38
N THR A 192 23.82 -6.64 23.12
CA THR A 192 24.20 -5.22 23.21
C THR A 192 23.78 -4.34 22.02
N PRO A 193 23.33 -3.09 22.27
CA PRO A 193 22.64 -2.26 21.28
C PRO A 193 23.47 -2.04 20.02
N THR A 194 22.96 -2.57 18.91
CA THR A 194 23.39 -2.19 17.56
C THR A 194 22.50 -1.02 17.12
N PRO A 195 23.06 0.05 16.53
CA PRO A 195 22.39 1.32 16.36
C PRO A 195 21.15 1.20 15.48
N THR A 196 20.09 1.91 15.88
CA THR A 196 18.84 2.08 15.15
C THR A 196 19.14 2.60 13.74
N THR A 197 19.03 1.75 12.72
CA THR A 197 18.89 2.23 11.35
C THR A 197 17.52 2.87 11.22
N THR A 198 17.50 4.19 11.34
CA THR A 198 16.47 5.10 10.85
C THR A 198 15.97 4.57 9.49
N GLN A 199 14.66 4.33 9.35
CA GLN A 199 14.10 4.10 8.02
C GLN A 199 14.45 5.34 7.19
N ALA A 200 15.26 5.15 6.15
CA ALA A 200 15.86 6.25 5.43
C ALA A 200 14.78 7.20 4.88
N PRO A 201 14.99 8.53 4.97
CA PRO A 201 14.07 9.49 4.38
C PRO A 201 13.84 9.18 2.89
N ILE A 202 12.59 8.95 2.47
CA ILE A 202 12.26 8.56 1.08
C ILE A 202 11.98 9.80 0.21
N VAL A 203 11.16 10.75 0.68
CA VAL A 203 10.96 12.03 -0.02
C VAL A 203 10.97 13.13 1.02
N THR A 204 11.74 14.20 0.81
CA THR A 204 11.72 15.38 1.67
C THR A 204 11.22 16.58 0.89
N LEU A 205 10.16 17.22 1.37
CA LEU A 205 9.61 18.44 0.82
C LEU A 205 10.11 19.65 1.62
N TRP A 206 10.35 20.77 0.94
CA TRP A 206 10.89 22.00 1.53
C TRP A 206 10.07 23.23 1.11
N ALA A 207 9.84 24.12 2.06
CA ALA A 207 9.12 25.39 1.84
C ALA A 207 9.97 26.46 1.11
N ALA A 208 11.27 26.22 0.96
CA ALA A 208 12.19 27.03 0.16
C ALA A 208 13.17 26.11 -0.58
N ASP A 209 14.18 26.67 -1.26
CA ASP A 209 15.23 25.91 -1.96
C ASP A 209 16.14 25.13 -0.98
N TYR A 210 15.75 23.88 -0.69
CA TYR A 210 16.33 22.97 0.29
C TYR A 210 16.56 23.59 1.68
N LYS A 211 15.69 24.54 2.05
CA LYS A 211 15.77 25.34 3.28
C LYS A 211 14.38 25.60 3.84
N GLY A 212 14.34 26.08 5.09
CA GLY A 212 13.10 26.44 5.76
C GLY A 212 12.34 25.23 6.29
N ALA A 213 11.02 25.37 6.44
CA ALA A 213 10.18 24.28 6.91
C ALA A 213 10.26 23.09 5.95
N SER A 214 10.41 21.89 6.51
CA SER A 214 10.57 20.66 5.71
C SER A 214 9.89 19.48 6.37
N ARG A 215 9.44 18.53 5.55
CA ARG A 215 8.89 17.25 6.04
C ARG A 215 9.33 16.12 5.15
N THR A 216 9.64 15.00 5.79
CA THR A 216 9.98 13.76 5.11
C THR A 216 8.79 12.81 5.11
N PHE A 217 8.58 12.16 3.98
CA PHE A 217 7.51 11.22 3.72
C PHE A 217 8.10 9.86 3.34
N GLY A 218 7.44 8.80 3.83
CA GLY A 218 7.66 7.43 3.39
C GLY A 218 6.74 7.07 2.22
N LEU A 219 6.61 5.78 1.90
CA LEU A 219 5.62 5.29 0.94
C LEU A 219 4.19 5.57 1.43
N GLY A 220 3.32 6.05 0.54
CA GLY A 220 1.91 6.30 0.86
C GLY A 220 1.32 7.54 0.22
N SER A 221 0.07 7.84 0.57
CA SER A 221 -0.67 9.04 0.16
C SER A 221 -0.80 10.00 1.35
N TYR A 222 -0.56 11.29 1.12
CA TYR A 222 -0.55 12.30 2.18
C TYR A 222 -1.19 13.61 1.71
N ASN A 223 -1.98 14.25 2.56
CA ASN A 223 -2.32 15.66 2.38
C ASN A 223 -1.18 16.52 2.91
N LEU A 224 -0.88 17.62 2.22
CA LEU A 224 0.04 18.63 2.74
C LEU A 224 -0.73 19.53 3.70
N ASP A 225 -0.10 19.84 4.82
CA ASP A 225 -0.67 20.66 5.88
C ASP A 225 0.39 21.60 6.45
N GLY A 226 -0.05 22.53 7.30
CA GLY A 226 0.81 23.46 8.01
C GLY A 226 1.78 24.21 7.10
N ASP A 227 3.05 24.25 7.49
CA ASP A 227 4.10 25.04 6.85
C ASP A 227 4.49 24.58 5.44
N LEU A 228 3.95 23.46 4.94
CA LEU A 228 4.17 22.96 3.57
C LEU A 228 2.95 23.16 2.65
N LEU A 229 1.77 23.48 3.20
CA LEU A 229 0.59 23.73 2.41
C LEU A 229 0.72 25.09 1.71
N ASN A 230 0.66 25.09 0.38
CA ASN A 230 0.85 26.27 -0.47
C ASN A 230 2.19 27.01 -0.27
N SER A 231 3.24 26.28 0.08
CA SER A 231 4.59 26.85 0.29
C SER A 231 5.70 25.96 -0.28
N LEU A 232 5.37 24.78 -0.83
CA LEU A 232 6.34 23.85 -1.39
C LEU A 232 7.14 24.49 -2.54
N SER A 233 8.45 24.58 -2.37
CA SER A 233 9.35 25.22 -3.35
C SER A 233 10.51 24.35 -3.83
N SER A 234 10.84 23.27 -3.11
CA SER A 234 11.79 22.26 -3.59
C SER A 234 11.55 20.91 -2.92
N LEU A 235 12.09 19.85 -3.51
CA LEU A 235 11.95 18.50 -2.97
C LEU A 235 13.17 17.64 -3.25
N GLN A 236 13.45 16.70 -2.35
CA GLN A 236 14.44 15.66 -2.51
C GLN A 236 13.73 14.31 -2.59
N VAL A 237 14.13 13.47 -3.54
CA VAL A 237 13.54 12.15 -3.75
C VAL A 237 14.65 11.12 -3.66
N ALA A 238 14.55 10.25 -2.66
CA ALA A 238 15.46 9.14 -2.50
C ALA A 238 15.41 8.25 -3.75
N PRO A 239 16.55 7.70 -4.17
CA PRO A 239 16.59 6.83 -5.34
C PRO A 239 15.66 5.61 -5.21
N GLY A 240 15.06 5.21 -6.33
CA GLY A 240 14.08 4.10 -6.33
C GLY A 240 12.68 4.51 -5.87
N TYR A 241 12.40 5.81 -5.74
CA TYR A 241 11.10 6.35 -5.38
C TYR A 241 10.69 7.49 -6.30
N LEU A 242 9.40 7.74 -6.38
CA LEU A 242 8.84 8.92 -7.02
C LEU A 242 7.77 9.53 -6.12
N VAL A 243 7.57 10.83 -6.27
CA VAL A 243 6.48 11.57 -5.65
C VAL A 243 5.58 12.15 -6.73
N ILE A 244 4.29 11.96 -6.56
CA ILE A 244 3.26 12.64 -7.33
C ILE A 244 2.75 13.79 -6.47
N LEU A 245 2.81 15.01 -6.96
CA LEU A 245 2.15 16.16 -6.34
C LEU A 245 0.78 16.35 -6.98
N PHE A 246 -0.20 16.77 -6.20
CA PHE A 246 -1.56 17.06 -6.59
C PHE A 246 -1.95 18.46 -6.13
N ASP A 247 -2.65 19.22 -6.97
CA ASP A 247 -3.07 20.60 -6.64
C ASP A 247 -4.36 20.67 -5.81
N GLN A 248 -4.96 19.52 -5.49
CA GLN A 248 -6.08 19.39 -4.56
C GLN A 248 -5.78 18.37 -3.45
N PRO A 249 -6.52 18.39 -2.33
CA PRO A 249 -6.43 17.38 -1.29
C PRO A 249 -6.87 15.99 -1.80
N ASN A 250 -6.48 14.94 -1.08
CA ASN A 250 -6.86 13.53 -1.29
C ASN A 250 -6.46 12.96 -2.66
N GLN A 251 -5.31 13.39 -3.20
CA GLN A 251 -4.77 12.95 -4.49
C GLN A 251 -5.71 13.22 -5.67
N GLN A 252 -6.38 14.38 -5.66
CA GLN A 252 -7.31 14.83 -6.69
C GLN A 252 -6.74 16.02 -7.47
N GLY A 253 -7.44 16.43 -8.53
CA GLY A 253 -7.05 17.58 -9.34
C GLY A 253 -5.93 17.29 -10.35
N ASN A 254 -5.23 18.34 -10.77
CA ASN A 254 -4.08 18.20 -11.65
C ASN A 254 -2.89 17.62 -10.87
N SER A 255 -1.98 16.93 -11.57
CA SER A 255 -0.83 16.29 -10.95
C SER A 255 0.47 16.46 -11.75
N ILE A 256 1.60 16.35 -11.03
CA ILE A 256 2.95 16.27 -11.61
C ILE A 256 3.77 15.23 -10.86
N ILE A 257 4.75 14.64 -11.52
CA ILE A 257 5.56 13.56 -10.99
C ILE A 257 7.02 13.98 -10.96
N TYR A 258 7.70 13.68 -9.85
CA TYR A 258 9.13 13.86 -9.69
C TYR A 258 9.78 12.56 -9.18
N SER A 259 10.85 12.14 -9.84
CA SER A 259 11.64 10.94 -9.52
C SER A 259 13.09 11.26 -9.14
N GLN A 260 13.39 12.53 -8.96
CA GLN A 260 14.71 13.05 -8.60
C GLN A 260 14.55 14.32 -7.78
N ASP A 261 15.64 14.79 -7.19
CA ASP A 261 15.70 16.07 -6.49
C ASP A 261 15.32 17.22 -7.44
N VAL A 262 14.45 18.11 -6.98
CA VAL A 262 13.98 19.29 -7.73
C VAL A 262 14.24 20.55 -6.91
N PRO A 263 15.24 21.35 -7.28
CA PRO A 263 15.51 22.63 -6.63
C PRO A 263 14.53 23.71 -7.08
N TRP A 264 14.52 24.83 -6.37
CA TRP A 264 13.99 26.06 -6.95
C TRP A 264 15.01 26.64 -7.95
N PRO A 265 14.62 27.21 -9.11
CA PRO A 265 13.25 27.38 -9.61
C PRO A 265 12.74 26.23 -10.51
N THR A 266 13.42 25.08 -10.54
CA THR A 266 13.10 23.95 -11.44
C THR A 266 11.70 23.38 -11.21
N ILE A 267 11.15 23.49 -9.99
CA ILE A 267 9.77 23.09 -9.69
C ILE A 267 8.72 23.90 -10.48
N GLY A 268 9.07 25.08 -10.98
CA GLY A 268 8.29 25.85 -11.95
C GLY A 268 6.88 26.22 -11.48
N SER A 269 5.88 25.98 -12.34
CA SER A 269 4.46 26.31 -12.09
C SER A 269 3.80 25.51 -10.97
N TRP A 270 4.54 24.59 -10.36
CA TRP A 270 4.14 23.81 -9.19
C TRP A 270 4.64 24.37 -7.86
N ASN A 271 5.40 25.46 -7.89
CA ASN A 271 5.72 26.22 -6.69
C ASN A 271 4.45 26.61 -5.95
N ASP A 272 4.41 26.35 -4.65
CA ASP A 272 3.31 26.71 -3.74
C ASP A 272 1.94 26.14 -4.14
N ARG A 273 1.91 25.15 -5.03
CA ARG A 273 0.66 24.65 -5.63
C ARG A 273 0.20 23.32 -5.05
N ALA A 274 1.12 22.52 -4.53
CA ALA A 274 0.80 21.19 -4.04
C ALA A 274 -0.05 21.25 -2.77
N GLN A 275 -1.13 20.47 -2.74
CA GLN A 275 -2.01 20.31 -1.58
C GLN A 275 -2.09 18.85 -1.11
N SER A 276 -1.73 17.89 -1.96
CA SER A 276 -1.51 16.51 -1.53
C SER A 276 -0.41 15.84 -2.36
N ILE A 277 0.15 14.77 -1.83
CA ILE A 277 1.20 13.98 -2.48
C ILE A 277 0.89 12.49 -2.42
N ARG A 278 1.53 11.72 -3.31
CA ARG A 278 1.63 10.27 -3.22
C ARG A 278 3.05 9.83 -3.50
N VAL A 279 3.66 9.12 -2.56
CA VAL A 279 5.01 8.56 -2.67
C VAL A 279 4.91 7.09 -3.00
N LEU A 280 5.54 6.69 -4.11
CA LEU A 280 5.53 5.33 -4.63
C LEU A 280 6.97 4.84 -4.82
N PRO A 281 7.20 3.52 -4.80
CA PRO A 281 8.44 2.98 -5.35
C PRO A 281 8.49 3.36 -6.83
N SER A 282 9.57 4.01 -7.27
CA SER A 282 9.86 4.17 -8.69
C SER A 282 10.42 2.85 -9.16
N SER A 283 9.63 2.09 -9.92
CA SER A 283 10.16 0.91 -10.58
C SER A 283 11.19 1.29 -11.65
N THR A 284 11.18 2.51 -12.19
CA THR A 284 12.24 2.96 -13.12
C THR A 284 13.47 3.42 -12.34
N VAL A 285 14.56 2.66 -12.46
CA VAL A 285 15.89 2.96 -11.89
C VAL A 285 16.95 3.17 -12.97
N LEU A 286 16.63 2.81 -14.21
CA LEU A 286 17.45 3.02 -15.39
C LEU A 286 16.56 3.55 -16.52
N THR A 287 16.97 4.61 -17.18
CA THR A 287 16.42 5.01 -18.48
C THR A 287 17.53 4.94 -19.51
N VAL A 288 17.23 4.41 -20.69
CA VAL A 288 18.16 4.33 -21.81
C VAL A 288 17.57 5.07 -23.01
N TRP A 289 18.42 5.70 -23.80
CA TRP A 289 18.04 6.42 -25.00
C TRP A 289 18.82 5.88 -26.20
N ARG A 290 18.18 5.98 -27.37
CA ARG A 290 18.83 5.72 -28.65
C ARG A 290 19.76 6.85 -29.11
N ASP A 291 19.55 8.05 -28.58
CA ASP A 291 20.37 9.22 -28.82
C ASP A 291 20.95 9.74 -27.48
N ASP A 292 21.67 10.86 -27.50
CA ASP A 292 22.27 11.48 -26.31
C ASP A 292 21.21 12.17 -25.43
N TYR A 293 20.49 11.38 -24.63
CA TYR A 293 19.37 11.77 -23.76
C TYR A 293 18.17 12.38 -24.49
N GLN A 294 18.05 12.12 -25.78
CA GLN A 294 17.00 12.65 -26.63
C GLN A 294 16.34 11.53 -27.43
N GLY A 295 15.22 11.85 -28.07
CA GLY A 295 14.52 10.90 -28.92
C GLY A 295 13.90 9.73 -28.16
N VAL A 296 13.97 8.55 -28.76
CA VAL A 296 13.31 7.32 -28.30
C VAL A 296 14.04 6.77 -27.08
N PHE A 297 13.28 6.54 -26.00
CA PHE A 297 13.80 6.10 -24.70
C PHE A 297 12.98 4.96 -24.10
N SER A 298 13.61 4.14 -23.27
CA SER A 298 12.97 3.04 -22.54
C SER A 298 13.43 3.03 -21.08
N ASN A 299 12.51 2.60 -20.22
CA ASN A 299 12.68 2.57 -18.77
C ASN A 299 12.84 1.13 -18.30
N PHE A 300 13.79 0.91 -17.41
CA PHE A 300 14.17 -0.38 -16.87
C PHE A 300 14.20 -0.34 -15.34
N TYR A 301 13.91 -1.49 -14.75
CA TYR A 301 13.75 -1.71 -13.32
C TYR A 301 14.80 -2.67 -12.77
N LEU A 302 14.84 -2.92 -11.46
CA LEU A 302 15.70 -3.96 -10.88
C LEU A 302 15.40 -5.33 -11.51
N GLY A 303 16.42 -6.01 -12.00
CA GLY A 303 16.26 -7.33 -12.61
C GLY A 303 16.98 -7.47 -13.95
N ALA A 304 16.73 -8.59 -14.63
CA ALA A 304 17.40 -8.99 -15.86
C ALA A 304 16.47 -8.87 -17.07
N PHE A 305 16.98 -8.35 -18.19
CA PHE A 305 16.21 -8.01 -19.37
C PHE A 305 16.93 -8.42 -20.65
N ASN A 306 16.21 -9.04 -21.57
CA ASN A 306 16.60 -9.05 -22.97
C ASN A 306 16.05 -7.80 -23.67
N LEU A 307 16.90 -7.11 -24.42
CA LEU A 307 16.48 -5.98 -25.22
C LEU A 307 15.88 -6.49 -26.53
N THR A 308 14.77 -5.88 -26.94
CA THR A 308 14.04 -6.22 -28.16
C THR A 308 13.64 -4.94 -28.89
N GLY A 309 13.22 -5.09 -30.16
CA GLY A 309 12.71 -3.97 -30.96
C GLY A 309 13.70 -2.82 -31.06
N ASP A 310 13.21 -1.60 -30.83
CA ASP A 310 13.95 -0.35 -30.98
C ASP A 310 15.20 -0.22 -30.10
N PHE A 311 15.36 -1.03 -29.05
CA PHE A 311 16.49 -0.96 -28.09
C PHE A 311 17.52 -2.07 -28.27
N LEU A 312 17.30 -3.00 -29.20
CA LEU A 312 18.29 -4.02 -29.55
C LEU A 312 19.41 -3.37 -30.37
N ASN A 313 20.64 -3.42 -29.86
CA ASN A 313 21.84 -2.85 -30.52
C ASN A 313 21.68 -1.37 -30.89
N SER A 314 21.11 -0.55 -30.00
CA SER A 314 20.83 0.85 -30.31
C SER A 314 20.91 1.81 -29.12
N ILE A 315 21.35 1.33 -27.95
CA ILE A 315 21.50 2.20 -26.76
C ILE A 315 22.75 3.07 -26.93
N SER A 316 22.55 4.38 -26.87
CA SER A 316 23.60 5.40 -27.03
C SER A 316 23.81 6.28 -25.80
N SER A 317 22.85 6.34 -24.87
CA SER A 317 23.06 6.96 -23.56
C SER A 317 22.13 6.36 -22.51
N LEU A 318 22.49 6.52 -21.24
CA LEU A 318 21.65 6.05 -20.13
C LEU A 318 21.75 6.95 -18.91
N LYS A 319 20.68 6.98 -18.13
CA LYS A 319 20.57 7.64 -16.83
C LYS A 319 20.25 6.61 -15.78
N LEU A 320 20.99 6.68 -14.69
CA LEU A 320 20.87 5.78 -13.55
C LEU A 320 20.46 6.57 -12.34
N SER A 321 19.44 6.07 -11.65
CA SER A 321 19.13 6.58 -10.32
C SER A 321 20.34 6.34 -9.39
N PRO A 322 20.72 7.32 -8.54
CA PRO A 322 21.84 7.15 -7.62
C PRO A 322 21.69 5.90 -6.74
N GLY A 323 22.77 5.17 -6.45
CA GLY A 323 22.68 3.93 -5.65
C GLY A 323 22.27 2.68 -6.43
N TYR A 324 22.09 2.78 -7.75
CA TYR A 324 21.88 1.63 -8.64
C TYR A 324 23.01 1.49 -9.65
N MET A 325 23.17 0.28 -10.18
CA MET A 325 24.08 -0.03 -11.27
C MET A 325 23.35 -0.80 -12.36
N VAL A 326 23.78 -0.63 -13.60
CA VAL A 326 23.38 -1.50 -14.71
C VAL A 326 24.61 -2.22 -15.23
N THR A 327 24.49 -3.52 -15.46
CA THR A 327 25.45 -4.28 -16.27
C THR A 327 24.81 -4.57 -17.63
N VAL A 328 25.47 -4.11 -18.68
CA VAL A 328 25.04 -4.23 -20.08
C VAL A 328 25.83 -5.34 -20.75
N PHE A 329 25.15 -6.20 -21.51
CA PHE A 329 25.72 -7.36 -22.20
C PHE A 329 25.54 -7.25 -23.71
N ASP A 330 26.52 -7.72 -24.48
CA ASP A 330 26.52 -7.69 -25.95
C ASP A 330 25.80 -8.88 -26.61
N ARG A 331 25.27 -9.81 -25.82
CA ARG A 331 24.42 -10.92 -26.27
C ARG A 331 23.15 -11.04 -25.42
N PRO A 332 22.13 -11.76 -25.90
CA PRO A 332 20.94 -12.04 -25.11
C PRO A 332 21.25 -12.96 -23.92
N GLY A 333 20.35 -13.00 -22.95
CA GLY A 333 20.39 -13.91 -21.80
C GLY A 333 21.47 -13.60 -20.78
N LEU A 334 21.95 -12.36 -20.69
CA LEU A 334 23.06 -11.94 -19.83
C LEU A 334 24.37 -12.69 -20.13
N THR A 335 24.64 -12.94 -21.41
CA THR A 335 25.85 -13.65 -21.88
C THR A 335 26.76 -12.74 -22.70
N GLY A 336 27.97 -13.20 -23.01
CA GLY A 336 28.93 -12.44 -23.82
C GLY A 336 29.78 -11.46 -23.02
N ASN A 337 30.33 -10.45 -23.70
CA ASN A 337 31.06 -9.38 -23.03
C ASN A 337 30.08 -8.51 -22.26
N ASN A 338 30.57 -7.82 -21.22
CA ASN A 338 29.73 -6.92 -20.42
C ASN A 338 30.49 -5.69 -19.92
N ILE A 339 29.72 -4.66 -19.55
CA ILE A 339 30.19 -3.45 -18.87
C ILE A 339 29.19 -3.02 -17.80
N THR A 340 29.68 -2.51 -16.67
CA THR A 340 28.85 -2.01 -15.58
C THR A 340 28.97 -0.50 -15.44
N TYR A 341 27.83 0.19 -15.41
CA TYR A 341 27.72 1.62 -15.14
C TYR A 341 27.05 1.87 -13.80
N LYS A 342 27.53 2.88 -13.07
CA LYS A 342 27.05 3.28 -11.73
C LYS A 342 26.57 4.73 -11.68
N ASN A 343 26.66 5.43 -12.80
CA ASN A 343 26.29 6.83 -12.97
C ASN A 343 25.67 6.99 -14.35
N ASP A 344 25.06 8.15 -14.60
CA ASP A 344 24.65 8.59 -15.93
C ASP A 344 25.80 8.46 -16.95
N VAL A 345 25.50 7.94 -18.13
CA VAL A 345 26.45 7.76 -19.24
C VAL A 345 25.92 8.50 -20.46
N PRO A 346 26.44 9.71 -20.76
CA PRO A 346 26.15 10.39 -22.02
C PRO A 346 26.79 9.66 -23.20
N TYR A 347 26.38 10.01 -24.42
CA TYR A 347 26.96 9.44 -25.65
C TYR A 347 28.48 9.56 -25.71
N THR A 348 29.04 10.66 -25.23
CA THR A 348 30.49 10.88 -25.19
C THR A 348 31.24 9.93 -24.23
N ALA A 349 30.53 9.33 -23.28
CA ALA A 349 31.08 8.45 -22.26
C ALA A 349 30.79 6.95 -22.51
N ILE A 350 29.82 6.61 -23.37
CA ILE A 350 29.47 5.21 -23.66
C ILE A 350 30.56 4.48 -24.46
N GLY A 351 31.35 5.23 -25.25
CA GLY A 351 32.54 4.73 -25.93
C GLY A 351 32.26 3.54 -26.86
N SER A 352 33.10 2.50 -26.78
CA SER A 352 32.98 1.32 -27.65
C SER A 352 31.74 0.47 -27.39
N TRP A 353 30.90 0.83 -26.41
CA TRP A 353 29.65 0.14 -26.06
C TRP A 353 28.40 0.73 -26.71
N ASN A 354 28.54 1.83 -27.46
CA ASN A 354 27.44 2.38 -28.26
C ASN A 354 26.82 1.29 -29.14
N ASP A 355 25.49 1.17 -29.11
CA ASP A 355 24.71 0.29 -29.99
C ASP A 355 25.07 -1.20 -29.90
N LYS A 356 25.61 -1.66 -28.76
CA LYS A 356 25.97 -3.08 -28.57
C LYS A 356 25.07 -3.83 -27.62
N ALA A 357 24.20 -3.14 -26.89
CA ALA A 357 23.41 -3.75 -25.85
C ALA A 357 22.36 -4.71 -26.43
N GLN A 358 22.35 -5.96 -25.93
CA GLN A 358 21.32 -6.95 -26.25
C GLN A 358 20.64 -7.55 -25.03
N SER A 359 21.29 -7.49 -23.87
CA SER A 359 20.62 -7.72 -22.59
C SER A 359 21.24 -6.85 -21.50
N ILE A 360 20.49 -6.59 -20.44
CA ILE A 360 20.93 -5.76 -19.32
C ILE A 360 20.45 -6.39 -18.00
N ILE A 361 21.20 -6.16 -16.93
CA ILE A 361 20.75 -6.42 -15.56
C ILE A 361 20.92 -5.14 -14.74
N VAL A 362 19.87 -4.71 -14.05
CA VAL A 362 19.90 -3.55 -13.16
C VAL A 362 19.84 -4.03 -11.72
N ASP A 363 20.75 -3.55 -10.88
CA ASP A 363 20.91 -3.97 -9.50
C ASP A 363 21.17 -2.77 -8.58
N SER A 364 21.02 -2.97 -7.27
CA SER A 364 21.46 -2.00 -6.26
C SER A 364 22.99 -2.02 -6.11
N ILE A 365 23.60 -0.87 -5.83
CA ILE A 365 25.03 -0.81 -5.48
C ILE A 365 25.17 -1.36 -4.05
N PRO A 366 25.97 -2.42 -3.82
CA PRO A 366 26.21 -2.91 -2.47
C PRO A 366 26.90 -1.82 -1.64
N THR A 367 26.28 -1.38 -0.54
CA THR A 367 26.92 -0.48 0.42
C THR A 367 27.94 -1.25 1.26
N THR A 368 29.22 -1.21 0.86
CA THR A 368 30.32 -1.75 1.67
C THR A 368 30.91 -0.66 2.56
N TRP A 369 30.88 -0.87 3.89
CA TRP A 369 31.77 -0.16 4.82
C TRP A 369 32.67 -1.17 5.53
N ALA A 370 33.97 -1.11 5.22
CA ALA A 370 35.04 -1.21 6.20
C ALA A 370 36.30 -0.55 5.61
N PRO A 371 36.92 0.44 6.28
CA PRO A 371 38.20 0.99 5.88
C PRO A 371 39.34 0.03 6.19
N TRP A 372 40.41 0.17 5.41
CA TRP A 372 41.71 -0.49 5.52
C TRP A 372 42.30 -0.55 6.95
N THR A 373 42.85 -1.71 7.30
CA THR A 373 44.07 -1.80 8.12
C THR A 373 45.09 -2.72 7.40
N PRO A 374 46.41 -2.42 7.48
CA PRO A 374 47.42 -3.13 6.71
C PRO A 374 48.05 -4.34 7.46
N PHE A 375 48.10 -5.47 6.75
CA PHE A 375 49.00 -6.66 6.86
C PHE A 375 48.89 -7.63 8.08
N PRO A 376 49.38 -8.89 7.98
CA PRO A 376 49.97 -9.60 6.83
C PRO A 376 49.28 -10.93 6.44
N SER A 377 49.71 -11.45 5.30
CA SER A 377 49.33 -12.73 4.68
C SER A 377 49.44 -13.95 5.59
N THR A 378 48.53 -14.91 5.43
CA THR A 378 48.87 -16.24 4.92
C THR A 378 47.63 -16.98 4.40
N THR A 379 47.87 -17.73 3.32
CA THR A 379 47.08 -18.79 2.66
C THR A 379 45.90 -18.43 1.74
N PRO A 380 45.93 -18.87 0.46
CA PRO A 380 44.85 -18.66 -0.49
C PRO A 380 43.77 -19.74 -0.30
N GLN A 381 42.56 -19.33 0.10
CA GLN A 381 41.39 -20.20 -0.02
C GLN A 381 40.59 -19.77 -1.24
N THR A 382 40.67 -20.62 -2.27
CA THR A 382 39.84 -20.60 -3.46
C THR A 382 38.40 -20.90 -3.05
N THR A 383 37.58 -19.89 -2.84
CA THR A 383 36.13 -20.07 -2.73
C THR A 383 35.47 -19.32 -3.87
N THR A 384 35.05 -20.10 -4.86
CA THR A 384 34.06 -19.76 -5.87
C THR A 384 32.87 -19.05 -5.20
N PRO A 385 32.44 -17.87 -5.64
CA PRO A 385 31.23 -17.26 -5.11
C PRO A 385 30.04 -18.17 -5.45
N ALA A 386 29.28 -18.54 -4.42
CA ALA A 386 28.00 -19.20 -4.57
C ALA A 386 27.05 -18.31 -5.40
N PRO A 387 26.16 -18.89 -6.23
CA PRO A 387 25.22 -18.11 -7.03
C PRO A 387 24.25 -17.40 -6.09
N THR A 388 24.28 -16.08 -6.12
CA THR A 388 23.26 -15.25 -5.48
C THR A 388 21.94 -15.48 -6.22
N THR A 389 21.04 -16.27 -5.64
CA THR A 389 19.66 -16.39 -6.11
C THR A 389 18.94 -15.08 -5.81
N THR A 390 18.98 -14.14 -6.76
CA THR A 390 18.12 -12.95 -6.79
C THR A 390 16.67 -13.40 -6.94
N SER A 391 15.82 -13.01 -5.99
CA SER A 391 14.38 -13.27 -6.05
C SER A 391 13.76 -12.51 -7.22
N PHE A 392 13.30 -13.27 -8.21
CA PHE A 392 12.54 -12.83 -9.36
C PHE A 392 11.20 -12.25 -8.89
N VAL A 393 10.90 -10.98 -9.17
CA VAL A 393 9.52 -10.47 -9.09
C VAL A 393 8.92 -10.71 -10.47
N PRO A 394 8.03 -11.71 -10.65
CA PRO A 394 7.46 -12.01 -11.96
C PRO A 394 6.61 -10.84 -12.47
N PRO A 395 6.49 -10.66 -13.79
CA PRO A 395 5.53 -9.71 -14.35
C PRO A 395 4.11 -10.13 -13.97
N VAL A 396 3.28 -9.14 -13.66
CA VAL A 396 1.93 -9.31 -13.07
C VAL A 396 0.80 -8.90 -14.03
N VAL A 397 1.16 -8.31 -15.17
CA VAL A 397 0.24 -7.99 -16.26
C VAL A 397 0.90 -8.36 -17.59
N THR A 398 0.14 -8.84 -18.57
CA THR A 398 0.60 -8.96 -19.95
C THR A 398 -0.40 -8.30 -20.90
N LEU A 399 0.12 -7.45 -21.76
CA LEU A 399 -0.62 -6.69 -22.78
C LEU A 399 -0.53 -7.41 -24.12
N TRP A 400 -1.58 -7.32 -24.95
CA TRP A 400 -1.60 -7.95 -26.27
C TRP A 400 -2.21 -7.04 -27.33
N ALA A 401 -1.62 -7.04 -28.53
CA ALA A 401 -2.06 -6.27 -29.69
C ALA A 401 -3.33 -6.84 -30.39
N ALA A 402 -3.81 -7.99 -29.93
CA ALA A 402 -5.04 -8.64 -30.37
C ALA A 402 -5.65 -9.41 -29.19
N ASP A 403 -6.67 -10.24 -29.43
CA ASP A 403 -7.27 -11.12 -28.41
C ASP A 403 -6.30 -12.24 -27.99
N TYR A 404 -5.45 -11.93 -27.00
CA TYR A 404 -4.37 -12.74 -26.45
C TYR A 404 -3.38 -13.30 -27.49
N LYS A 405 -3.15 -12.53 -28.56
CA LYS A 405 -2.30 -12.91 -29.69
C LYS A 405 -1.50 -11.71 -30.20
N GLY A 406 -0.49 -12.00 -31.03
CA GLY A 406 0.33 -10.96 -31.66
C GLY A 406 1.39 -10.39 -30.72
N ALA A 407 1.81 -9.15 -30.99
CA ALA A 407 2.77 -8.45 -30.16
C ALA A 407 2.27 -8.35 -28.72
N SER A 408 3.16 -8.60 -27.75
CA SER A 408 2.81 -8.59 -26.35
C SER A 408 3.95 -8.07 -25.48
N GLN A 409 3.57 -7.57 -24.29
CA GLN A 409 4.51 -7.04 -23.32
C GLN A 409 4.04 -7.36 -21.91
N SER A 410 4.92 -7.96 -21.13
CA SER A 410 4.66 -8.27 -19.72
C SER A 410 5.22 -7.17 -18.82
N LEU A 411 4.42 -6.71 -17.86
CA LEU A 411 4.66 -5.55 -17.01
C LEU A 411 4.60 -5.94 -15.53
N GLY A 412 5.49 -5.36 -14.74
CA GLY A 412 5.44 -5.36 -13.28
C GLY A 412 4.62 -4.18 -12.74
N LEU A 413 4.76 -3.89 -11.44
CA LEU A 413 4.21 -2.66 -10.85
C LEU A 413 4.88 -1.41 -11.43
N GLY A 414 4.10 -0.37 -11.69
CA GLY A 414 4.62 0.95 -12.05
C GLY A 414 3.93 1.62 -13.24
N PHE A 415 4.63 2.60 -13.81
CA PHE A 415 4.14 3.47 -14.88
C PHE A 415 4.82 3.16 -16.20
N TYR A 416 4.04 3.10 -17.27
CA TYR A 416 4.53 2.74 -18.60
C TYR A 416 3.93 3.67 -19.64
N ASN A 417 4.75 4.21 -20.55
CA ASN A 417 4.24 4.72 -21.82
C ASN A 417 4.20 3.55 -22.79
N LEU A 418 3.09 3.38 -23.50
CA LEU A 418 3.02 2.41 -24.58
C LEU A 418 3.85 2.90 -25.76
N GLN A 419 4.57 1.98 -26.37
CA GLN A 419 5.49 2.23 -27.47
C GLN A 419 5.45 1.03 -28.44
N GLY A 420 6.00 1.22 -29.64
CA GLY A 420 6.13 0.16 -30.64
C GLY A 420 4.80 -0.49 -31.01
N ASP A 421 4.81 -1.81 -31.17
CA ASP A 421 3.69 -2.60 -31.69
C ASP A 421 2.45 -2.66 -30.77
N LEU A 422 2.51 -2.10 -29.56
CA LEU A 422 1.38 -2.00 -28.61
C LEU A 422 0.79 -0.58 -28.52
N LEU A 423 1.48 0.43 -29.08
CA LEU A 423 0.97 1.79 -29.11
C LEU A 423 -0.19 1.87 -30.12
N ASN A 424 -1.37 2.27 -29.64
CA ASN A 424 -2.61 2.34 -30.41
C ASN A 424 -3.03 1.00 -31.06
N THR A 425 -2.67 -0.13 -30.46
CA THR A 425 -3.02 -1.47 -30.95
C THR A 425 -3.40 -2.42 -29.81
N LEU A 426 -3.37 -1.96 -28.55
CA LEU A 426 -3.71 -2.76 -27.38
C LEU A 426 -5.18 -3.20 -27.43
N SER A 427 -5.42 -4.52 -27.44
CA SER A 427 -6.77 -5.10 -27.57
C SER A 427 -7.15 -6.11 -26.49
N SER A 428 -6.20 -6.63 -25.71
CA SER A 428 -6.54 -7.48 -24.56
C SER A 428 -5.47 -7.46 -23.46
N LEU A 429 -5.89 -7.83 -22.25
CA LEU A 429 -5.11 -7.74 -21.02
C LEU A 429 -5.17 -9.06 -20.26
N ASN A 430 -4.02 -9.60 -19.86
CA ASN A 430 -3.94 -10.65 -18.84
C ASN A 430 -3.46 -10.02 -17.55
N ILE A 431 -4.24 -10.11 -16.47
CA ILE A 431 -3.95 -9.47 -15.19
C ILE A 431 -3.87 -10.55 -14.12
N SER A 432 -2.71 -10.70 -13.49
CA SER A 432 -2.55 -11.57 -12.35
C SER A 432 -3.44 -11.11 -11.21
N ALA A 433 -4.08 -12.06 -10.52
CA ALA A 433 -4.83 -11.77 -9.30
C ALA A 433 -3.90 -11.04 -8.29
N GLY A 434 -4.44 -10.07 -7.58
CA GLY A 434 -3.68 -9.18 -6.69
C GLY A 434 -3.25 -7.86 -7.33
N TYR A 435 -3.56 -7.63 -8.61
CA TYR A 435 -3.12 -6.46 -9.36
C TYR A 435 -4.25 -5.82 -10.17
N GLN A 436 -4.07 -4.55 -10.50
CA GLN A 436 -4.94 -3.77 -11.36
C GLN A 436 -4.09 -2.96 -12.34
N ILE A 437 -4.67 -2.66 -13.48
CA ILE A 437 -4.07 -1.82 -14.52
C ILE A 437 -5.01 -0.66 -14.84
N THR A 438 -4.47 0.56 -14.86
CA THR A 438 -5.15 1.74 -15.37
C THR A 438 -4.56 2.11 -16.73
N LEU A 439 -5.39 2.19 -17.77
CA LEU A 439 -5.02 2.68 -19.09
C LEU A 439 -5.33 4.18 -19.19
N PHE A 440 -4.49 4.92 -19.90
CA PHE A 440 -4.63 6.36 -20.16
C PHE A 440 -4.53 6.63 -21.65
N ASP A 441 -5.34 7.55 -22.17
CA ASP A 441 -5.38 7.86 -23.61
C ASP A 441 -4.32 8.89 -24.06
N GLN A 442 -3.48 9.37 -23.13
CA GLN A 442 -2.32 10.20 -23.42
C GLN A 442 -1.05 9.64 -22.76
N PRO A 443 0.14 10.06 -23.23
CA PRO A 443 1.40 9.70 -22.58
C PRO A 443 1.50 10.31 -21.17
N ASN A 444 2.29 9.67 -20.30
CA ASN A 444 2.60 10.11 -18.93
C ASN A 444 1.36 10.23 -18.02
N GLN A 445 0.42 9.28 -18.16
CA GLN A 445 -0.77 9.10 -17.33
C GLN A 445 -1.68 10.34 -17.31
N ARG A 446 -1.81 10.98 -18.47
CA ARG A 446 -2.69 12.13 -18.68
C ARG A 446 -3.93 11.73 -19.46
N GLY A 447 -4.89 12.65 -19.53
CA GLY A 447 -6.11 12.46 -20.29
C GLY A 447 -7.12 11.57 -19.58
N ASN A 448 -8.02 10.96 -20.36
CA ASN A 448 -9.02 10.05 -19.82
C ASN A 448 -8.34 8.75 -19.38
N ASN A 449 -9.00 8.02 -18.49
CA ASN A 449 -8.47 6.75 -17.99
C ASN A 449 -9.57 5.72 -17.68
N ILE A 450 -9.18 4.45 -17.63
CA ILE A 450 -10.01 3.33 -17.17
C ILE A 450 -9.15 2.33 -16.40
N THR A 451 -9.73 1.66 -15.41
CA THR A 451 -9.04 0.66 -14.59
C THR A 451 -9.67 -0.72 -14.72
N TYR A 452 -8.84 -1.74 -14.88
CA TYR A 452 -9.22 -3.15 -14.92
C TYR A 452 -8.48 -3.93 -13.83
N GLY A 453 -9.16 -4.88 -13.19
CA GLY A 453 -8.61 -5.72 -12.13
C GLY A 453 -8.65 -7.23 -12.43
N VAL A 454 -9.03 -7.59 -13.66
CA VAL A 454 -9.14 -8.97 -14.16
C VAL A 454 -8.72 -9.00 -15.62
N ASP A 455 -8.49 -10.20 -16.16
CA ASP A 455 -8.27 -10.40 -17.59
C ASP A 455 -9.38 -9.74 -18.42
N VAL A 456 -9.00 -9.07 -19.50
CA VAL A 456 -9.89 -8.34 -20.40
C VAL A 456 -9.68 -8.82 -21.83
N PRO A 457 -10.49 -9.77 -22.33
CA PRO A 457 -10.45 -10.19 -23.72
C PRO A 457 -11.07 -9.14 -24.65
N TRP A 458 -10.83 -9.28 -25.95
CA TRP A 458 -11.70 -8.63 -26.93
C TRP A 458 -13.05 -9.36 -26.99
N PRO A 459 -14.21 -8.69 -27.10
CA PRO A 459 -14.42 -7.24 -27.23
C PRO A 459 -14.65 -6.49 -25.90
N GLN A 460 -14.35 -7.10 -24.76
CA GLN A 460 -14.67 -6.54 -23.43
C GLN A 460 -13.85 -5.29 -23.09
N ILE A 461 -12.67 -5.11 -23.72
CA ILE A 461 -11.91 -3.87 -23.62
C ILE A 461 -12.69 -2.66 -24.19
N GLY A 462 -13.66 -2.90 -25.09
CA GLY A 462 -14.62 -1.91 -25.55
C GLY A 462 -13.98 -0.67 -26.19
N GLY A 463 -14.48 0.52 -25.83
CA GLY A 463 -14.02 1.81 -26.37
C GLY A 463 -12.59 2.21 -26.00
N TRP A 464 -11.85 1.34 -25.32
CA TRP A 464 -10.44 1.47 -25.00
C TRP A 464 -9.51 0.67 -25.91
N ASN A 465 -10.07 -0.14 -26.80
CA ASN A 465 -9.30 -0.80 -27.86
C ASN A 465 -8.49 0.23 -28.64
N ASP A 466 -7.20 -0.04 -28.83
CA ASP A 466 -6.28 0.76 -29.66
C ASP A 466 -6.12 2.22 -29.19
N ARG A 467 -6.51 2.52 -27.96
CA ARG A 467 -6.57 3.91 -27.45
C ARG A 467 -5.51 4.24 -26.41
N ALA A 468 -5.01 3.23 -25.70
CA ALA A 468 -4.07 3.45 -24.63
C ALA A 468 -2.72 3.98 -25.15
N GLN A 469 -2.18 4.99 -24.48
CA GLN A 469 -0.85 5.56 -24.74
C GLN A 469 0.03 5.53 -23.49
N SER A 470 -0.55 5.41 -22.29
CA SER A 470 0.20 5.10 -21.08
C SER A 470 -0.63 4.29 -20.09
N ILE A 471 0.06 3.71 -19.11
CA ILE A 471 -0.43 2.65 -18.23
C ILE A 471 0.09 2.87 -16.81
N LEU A 472 -0.71 2.52 -15.80
CA LEU A 472 -0.30 2.31 -14.42
C LEU A 472 -0.68 0.90 -13.97
N VAL A 473 0.29 0.10 -13.51
CA VAL A 473 0.05 -1.20 -12.87
C VAL A 473 0.25 -1.04 -11.37
N ALA A 474 -0.77 -1.38 -10.57
CA ALA A 474 -0.79 -1.22 -9.13
C ALA A 474 -1.31 -2.49 -8.43
N PRO A 475 -1.01 -2.69 -7.13
CA PRO A 475 -1.67 -3.74 -6.35
C PRO A 475 -3.18 -3.52 -6.30
N SER A 476 -3.94 -4.61 -6.28
CA SER A 476 -5.39 -4.66 -6.14
C SER A 476 -5.76 -5.38 -4.84
N SER A 477 -6.87 -4.97 -4.24
CA SER A 477 -7.47 -5.68 -3.10
C SER A 477 -8.15 -7.00 -3.50
N VAL A 478 -8.33 -7.23 -4.81
CA VAL A 478 -8.78 -8.50 -5.39
C VAL A 478 -7.58 -9.45 -5.48
N VAL A 479 -7.63 -10.58 -4.78
CA VAL A 479 -6.54 -11.57 -4.73
C VAL A 479 -6.97 -12.96 -5.22
N LEU A 480 -8.25 -13.15 -5.52
CA LEU A 480 -8.80 -14.37 -6.11
C LEU A 480 -9.81 -13.99 -7.20
N THR A 481 -9.77 -14.68 -8.33
CA THR A 481 -10.80 -14.62 -9.37
C THR A 481 -11.24 -16.04 -9.73
N VAL A 482 -12.55 -16.29 -9.79
CA VAL A 482 -13.12 -17.62 -10.07
C VAL A 482 -13.98 -17.58 -11.33
N TYR A 483 -14.07 -18.70 -12.04
CA TYR A 483 -14.74 -18.82 -13.33
C TYR A 483 -15.59 -20.08 -13.40
N THR A 484 -16.67 -20.03 -14.20
CA THR A 484 -17.54 -21.20 -14.43
C THR A 484 -16.98 -22.21 -15.43
N ASP A 485 -15.91 -21.88 -16.14
CA ASP A 485 -15.23 -22.74 -17.13
C ASP A 485 -13.71 -22.49 -17.05
N ASP A 486 -12.90 -23.06 -17.96
CA ASP A 486 -11.43 -22.88 -18.03
C ASP A 486 -11.04 -21.43 -18.35
N TYR A 487 -10.96 -20.62 -17.30
CA TYR A 487 -10.76 -19.17 -17.30
C TYR A 487 -11.74 -18.39 -18.20
N LYS A 488 -12.97 -18.91 -18.32
CA LYS A 488 -14.03 -18.39 -19.20
C LYS A 488 -15.40 -18.47 -18.50
N GLY A 489 -16.42 -17.86 -19.12
CA GLY A 489 -17.78 -17.87 -18.61
C GLY A 489 -18.04 -16.81 -17.54
N SER A 490 -18.96 -17.08 -16.62
CA SER A 490 -19.31 -16.14 -15.53
C SER A 490 -18.14 -16.04 -14.56
N VAL A 491 -17.78 -14.80 -14.19
CA VAL A 491 -16.58 -14.47 -13.41
C VAL A 491 -16.94 -13.68 -12.16
N GLN A 492 -16.26 -13.97 -11.05
CA GLN A 492 -16.33 -13.16 -9.85
C GLN A 492 -14.96 -13.06 -9.20
N SER A 493 -14.70 -11.90 -8.59
CA SER A 493 -13.43 -11.56 -7.98
C SER A 493 -13.60 -11.26 -6.49
N PHE A 494 -12.63 -11.69 -5.69
CA PHE A 494 -12.66 -11.66 -4.23
C PHE A 494 -11.35 -11.13 -3.67
N GLY A 495 -11.46 -10.36 -2.60
CA GLY A 495 -10.34 -10.07 -1.71
C GLY A 495 -10.16 -11.15 -0.65
N VAL A 496 -9.34 -10.86 0.35
CA VAL A 496 -9.24 -11.69 1.57
C VAL A 496 -10.59 -11.66 2.29
N GLY A 497 -11.10 -12.83 2.66
CA GLY A 497 -12.35 -12.95 3.40
C GLY A 497 -13.14 -14.21 3.11
N LYS A 498 -14.32 -14.27 3.73
CA LYS A 498 -15.28 -15.37 3.63
C LYS A 498 -16.47 -14.93 2.80
N TYR A 499 -16.84 -15.72 1.80
CA TYR A 499 -17.88 -15.37 0.84
C TYR A 499 -18.76 -16.58 0.54
N ASN A 500 -20.07 -16.35 0.42
CA ASN A 500 -20.96 -17.27 -0.27
C ASN A 500 -20.89 -16.95 -1.75
N LEU A 501 -20.73 -17.97 -2.59
CA LEU A 501 -20.87 -17.81 -4.03
C LEU A 501 -22.34 -17.49 -4.34
N GLN A 502 -22.58 -16.70 -5.37
CA GLN A 502 -23.91 -16.27 -5.78
C GLN A 502 -24.06 -16.39 -7.29
N GLY A 503 -25.31 -16.49 -7.76
CA GLY A 503 -25.61 -16.61 -9.19
C GLY A 503 -25.02 -17.88 -9.82
N ASP A 504 -24.58 -17.76 -11.06
CA ASP A 504 -24.12 -18.89 -11.89
C ASP A 504 -22.89 -19.62 -11.31
N LEU A 505 -22.12 -18.97 -10.43
CA LEU A 505 -20.91 -19.55 -9.83
C LEU A 505 -21.20 -20.58 -8.74
N VAL A 506 -22.41 -20.59 -8.16
CA VAL A 506 -22.81 -21.60 -7.19
C VAL A 506 -22.93 -22.95 -7.88
N ASN A 507 -22.17 -23.94 -7.41
CA ASN A 507 -22.12 -25.27 -8.02
C ASN A 507 -21.73 -25.29 -9.51
N SER A 508 -20.98 -24.28 -9.99
CA SER A 508 -20.47 -24.28 -11.37
C SER A 508 -19.03 -23.77 -11.47
N LEU A 509 -18.34 -23.52 -10.35
CA LEU A 509 -16.94 -23.07 -10.36
C LEU A 509 -16.03 -24.20 -10.90
N SER A 510 -15.33 -23.92 -11.99
CA SER A 510 -14.48 -24.89 -12.71
C SER A 510 -13.01 -24.46 -12.86
N SER A 511 -12.68 -23.18 -12.66
CA SER A 511 -11.28 -22.72 -12.59
C SER A 511 -11.14 -21.47 -11.72
N LEU A 512 -9.92 -21.18 -11.27
CA LEU A 512 -9.61 -19.98 -10.49
C LEU A 512 -8.18 -19.48 -10.71
N LYS A 513 -8.00 -18.16 -10.61
CA LYS A 513 -6.70 -17.49 -10.50
C LYS A 513 -6.51 -16.95 -9.08
N LEU A 514 -5.38 -17.22 -8.46
CA LEU A 514 -5.09 -16.86 -7.08
C LEU A 514 -3.74 -16.13 -7.01
N ALA A 515 -3.72 -15.00 -6.34
CA ALA A 515 -2.52 -14.21 -6.13
C ALA A 515 -1.47 -14.99 -5.31
N ASP A 516 -0.19 -14.77 -5.62
CA ASP A 516 0.92 -15.33 -4.84
C ASP A 516 0.79 -15.00 -3.35
N ASN A 517 1.17 -15.95 -2.49
CA ASN A 517 1.06 -15.87 -1.03
C ASN A 517 -0.37 -15.87 -0.47
N PHE A 518 -1.37 -16.30 -1.25
CA PHE A 518 -2.73 -16.54 -0.76
C PHE A 518 -3.13 -18.00 -0.87
N GLN A 519 -4.10 -18.38 -0.06
CA GLN A 519 -4.77 -19.66 -0.03
C GLN A 519 -6.25 -19.41 -0.20
N VAL A 520 -6.89 -20.14 -1.10
CA VAL A 520 -8.35 -20.24 -1.17
C VAL A 520 -8.78 -21.59 -0.64
N THR A 521 -9.83 -21.61 0.18
CA THR A 521 -10.52 -22.83 0.61
C THR A 521 -11.92 -22.81 0.04
N LEU A 522 -12.27 -23.81 -0.77
CA LEU A 522 -13.61 -24.02 -1.32
C LEU A 522 -14.42 -24.91 -0.38
N TYR A 523 -15.71 -24.64 -0.27
CA TYR A 523 -16.66 -25.36 0.58
C TYR A 523 -17.89 -25.76 -0.22
N ASP A 524 -18.41 -26.98 -0.01
CA ASP A 524 -19.56 -27.52 -0.74
C ASP A 524 -20.92 -27.09 -0.16
N GLN A 525 -20.91 -26.32 0.93
CA GLN A 525 -22.09 -25.69 1.52
C GLN A 525 -21.89 -24.19 1.73
N PRO A 526 -22.97 -23.42 1.93
CA PRO A 526 -22.88 -22.01 2.31
C PRO A 526 -22.22 -21.82 3.68
N ASN A 527 -21.76 -20.60 3.95
CA ASN A 527 -21.18 -20.13 5.21
C ASN A 527 -19.95 -20.92 5.67
N GLN A 528 -19.11 -21.35 4.72
CA GLN A 528 -17.91 -22.17 4.96
C GLN A 528 -18.23 -23.48 5.71
N GLY A 529 -19.41 -24.04 5.45
CA GLY A 529 -19.85 -25.33 5.98
C GLY A 529 -19.51 -26.50 5.05
N GLY A 530 -19.83 -27.71 5.50
CA GLY A 530 -19.67 -28.92 4.70
C GLY A 530 -18.23 -29.37 4.51
N ASN A 531 -17.97 -30.11 3.42
CA ASN A 531 -16.63 -30.53 3.05
C ASN A 531 -15.85 -29.33 2.50
N SER A 532 -14.51 -29.39 2.58
CA SER A 532 -13.67 -28.32 2.05
C SER A 532 -12.37 -28.82 1.43
N MET A 533 -11.79 -28.01 0.56
CA MET A 533 -10.44 -28.21 0.02
C MET A 533 -9.76 -26.87 -0.24
N SER A 534 -8.45 -26.83 0.02
CA SER A 534 -7.66 -25.62 -0.12
C SER A 534 -6.64 -25.70 -1.24
N PHE A 535 -6.40 -24.55 -1.86
CA PHE A 535 -5.51 -24.36 -2.99
C PHE A 535 -4.70 -23.08 -2.81
N THR A 536 -3.50 -23.08 -3.38
CA THR A 536 -2.47 -22.05 -3.15
C THR A 536 -1.85 -21.52 -4.43
N THR A 537 -2.41 -21.93 -5.57
CA THR A 537 -1.95 -21.58 -6.92
C THR A 537 -3.18 -21.45 -7.81
N ASP A 538 -2.99 -20.89 -9.00
CA ASP A 538 -3.97 -20.98 -10.08
C ASP A 538 -4.38 -22.43 -10.35
N LEU A 539 -5.66 -22.63 -10.69
CA LEU A 539 -6.22 -23.92 -11.05
C LEU A 539 -6.98 -23.79 -12.38
N PRO A 540 -6.40 -24.26 -13.50
CA PRO A 540 -7.15 -24.40 -14.74
C PRO A 540 -8.13 -25.56 -14.65
N PHE A 541 -9.07 -25.67 -15.58
CA PHE A 541 -9.80 -26.93 -15.77
C PHE A 541 -8.90 -27.90 -16.57
N PRO A 542 -8.81 -29.20 -16.21
CA PRO A 542 -9.49 -29.91 -15.14
C PRO A 542 -8.67 -30.02 -13.83
N ALA A 543 -7.69 -29.15 -13.59
CA ALA A 543 -6.78 -29.24 -12.44
C ALA A 543 -7.46 -29.02 -11.08
N ILE A 544 -8.62 -28.36 -11.04
CA ILE A 544 -9.50 -28.33 -9.85
C ILE A 544 -9.98 -29.74 -9.44
N GLY A 545 -9.96 -30.69 -10.38
CA GLY A 545 -10.20 -32.11 -10.18
C GLY A 545 -11.68 -32.50 -10.15
N THR A 546 -11.97 -33.77 -10.48
CA THR A 546 -13.33 -34.34 -10.44
C THR A 546 -13.97 -34.35 -9.06
N LEU A 547 -13.15 -34.18 -8.01
CA LEU A 547 -13.61 -34.12 -6.63
C LEU A 547 -14.19 -32.76 -6.25
N TRP A 548 -13.80 -31.66 -6.91
CA TRP A 548 -14.19 -30.29 -6.52
C TRP A 548 -14.79 -29.43 -7.62
N ASN A 549 -14.69 -29.84 -8.89
CA ASN A 549 -15.41 -29.18 -9.98
C ASN A 549 -16.90 -29.06 -9.67
N ASP A 550 -17.47 -27.87 -9.86
CA ASP A 550 -18.91 -27.61 -9.76
C ASP A 550 -19.54 -27.91 -8.38
N LYS A 551 -18.74 -27.91 -7.30
CA LYS A 551 -19.24 -28.17 -5.95
C LYS A 551 -19.21 -26.97 -5.03
N ALA A 552 -18.41 -25.95 -5.34
CA ALA A 552 -18.23 -24.83 -4.44
C ALA A 552 -19.54 -24.01 -4.30
N GLN A 553 -19.94 -23.77 -3.05
CA GLN A 553 -21.04 -22.88 -2.69
C GLN A 553 -20.57 -21.73 -1.78
N SER A 554 -19.45 -21.90 -1.09
CA SER A 554 -18.79 -20.80 -0.39
C SER A 554 -17.28 -20.97 -0.42
N ILE A 555 -16.57 -19.87 -0.17
CA ILE A 555 -15.11 -19.79 -0.23
C ILE A 555 -14.55 -19.02 0.96
N ASN A 556 -13.31 -19.30 1.32
CA ASN A 556 -12.51 -18.51 2.26
C ASN A 556 -11.15 -18.21 1.62
N VAL A 557 -10.78 -16.94 1.53
CA VAL A 557 -9.53 -16.48 0.94
C VAL A 557 -8.67 -15.88 2.04
N GLU A 558 -7.47 -16.42 2.23
CA GLU A 558 -6.58 -16.07 3.34
C GLU A 558 -5.14 -15.93 2.85
N LYS A 559 -4.34 -15.14 3.56
CA LYS A 559 -2.90 -15.05 3.27
C LYS A 559 -2.20 -16.30 3.80
N LEU A 560 -1.33 -16.92 2.99
CA LEU A 560 -0.52 -18.05 3.41
C LEU A 560 0.37 -17.66 4.58
N ARG A 561 0.20 -18.35 5.71
CA ARG A 561 1.17 -18.30 6.82
C ARG A 561 2.32 -19.21 6.43
N GLY A 562 3.54 -18.68 6.29
CA GLY A 562 4.72 -19.48 6.01
C GLY A 562 4.83 -20.63 7.03
N ARG A 563 4.67 -21.87 6.58
CA ARG A 563 4.96 -23.04 7.40
C ARG A 563 6.48 -23.17 7.47
N CYS A 564 7.07 -22.92 8.63
CA CYS A 564 8.38 -23.48 8.92
C CYS A 564 8.23 -25.00 8.89
N GLY A 565 8.93 -25.66 7.97
CA GLY A 565 9.03 -27.11 7.90
C GLY A 565 9.64 -27.66 9.19
N TYR A 566 9.10 -28.80 9.63
CA TYR A 566 9.59 -29.59 10.75
C TYR A 566 10.99 -30.14 10.50
#